data_AF-A0A7K1TXL6-F1
#
_entry.id   AF-A0A7K1TXL6-F1
#
_cell.length_a   1.000
_cell.length_b   1.000
_cell.length_c   1.000
_cell.angle_alpha   90.00
_cell.angle_beta   90.00
_cell.angle_gamma   90.00
#
_symmetry.space_group_name_H-M   'P 1'
#
loop_
_entity.id
_entity.type
_entity.pdbx_description
1 polymer ?
#
loop_
_entity_poly.entity_id
_entity_poly.type
_entity_poly.pdbx_seq_one_letter_code
_entity_poly.pdbx_strand_id
1 'polypeptide(L)'
;MHQLDLFSSQESNRPLPPEEEVKAPEPVVVKKPIVREIPEVEIPVRIQVQLPPDNLPPVAFTGGGSSVTAIQPPQKKRGRKSLKEVADDPDLIKTLDAIPLDKQYYSISEVATMFRVNTSLIRYWENEFDILQPKKNRKGDRLFRQEDIQHLKLIYHLLRERKYTIEGAKQKLKEDRKLAARNFEMVQALLRVKGFLTELKEQL
;
A
#
# COMPACT_ATOMS: atom_id res chain seq x y z
N MET A 1 -86.37 -8.45 30.47
CA MET A 1 -85.94 -8.63 29.07
C MET A 1 -85.36 -7.30 28.60
N HIS A 2 -84.20 -6.91 29.13
CA HIS A 2 -82.92 -6.84 28.39
C HIS A 2 -83.04 -6.08 27.06
N GLN A 3 -82.88 -4.77 27.14
CA GLN A 3 -82.66 -3.88 26.02
C GLN A 3 -81.25 -3.32 26.14
N LEU A 4 -80.56 -3.36 24.99
CA LEU A 4 -79.24 -2.84 24.71
C LEU A 4 -79.13 -1.36 25.08
N ASP A 5 -77.97 -0.94 25.58
CA ASP A 5 -77.25 0.24 25.08
C ASP A 5 -75.83 0.22 25.68
N LEU A 6 -74.82 -0.04 24.85
CA LEU A 6 -74.06 1.00 24.15
C LEU A 6 -72.99 1.56 25.08
N PHE A 7 -71.87 0.82 25.17
CA PHE A 7 -70.65 1.25 25.84
C PHE A 7 -70.20 2.59 25.25
N SER A 8 -70.54 3.66 25.97
CA SER A 8 -70.04 5.00 25.76
C SER A 8 -68.67 5.13 26.44
N SER A 9 -67.68 5.48 25.63
CA SER A 9 -66.60 6.42 25.94
C SER A 9 -65.66 6.10 27.11
N GLN A 10 -64.55 5.42 26.80
CA GLN A 10 -63.26 5.65 27.44
C GLN A 10 -62.13 5.52 26.40
N GLU A 11 -62.13 6.41 25.40
CA GLU A 11 -60.95 6.66 24.59
C GLU A 11 -60.10 7.70 25.34
N SER A 12 -59.30 7.22 26.29
CA SER A 12 -58.42 8.05 27.09
C SER A 12 -57.32 8.63 26.20
N ASN A 13 -57.57 9.84 25.72
CA ASN A 13 -56.63 10.95 25.54
C ASN A 13 -55.14 10.57 25.68
N ARG A 14 -54.53 10.05 24.61
CA ARG A 14 -53.07 10.11 24.44
C ARG A 14 -52.74 11.36 23.65
N PRO A 15 -51.90 12.26 24.16
CA PRO A 15 -51.41 13.38 23.36
C PRO A 15 -50.57 12.81 22.21
N LEU A 16 -50.92 13.23 20.99
CA LEU A 16 -50.12 12.96 19.80
C LEU A 16 -48.74 13.61 19.99
N PRO A 17 -47.63 12.93 19.68
CA PRO A 17 -46.32 13.58 19.63
C PRO A 17 -46.37 14.70 18.57
N PRO A 18 -45.63 15.80 18.76
CA PRO A 18 -45.59 16.86 17.77
C PRO A 18 -45.12 16.26 16.44
N GLU A 19 -45.84 16.55 15.37
CA GLU A 19 -45.42 16.23 14.02
C GLU A 19 -44.05 16.86 13.80
N GLU A 20 -43.00 16.02 13.84
CA GLU A 20 -41.67 16.40 13.44
C GLU A 20 -41.75 16.61 11.94
N GLU A 21 -41.96 17.86 11.57
CA GLU A 21 -42.01 18.36 10.20
C GLU A 21 -40.77 17.83 9.49
N VAL A 22 -40.95 16.76 8.71
CA VAL A 22 -39.88 16.14 7.92
C VAL A 22 -39.50 17.18 6.89
N LYS A 23 -38.52 18.02 7.25
CA LYS A 23 -37.89 18.97 6.35
C LYS A 23 -37.44 18.15 5.15
N ALA A 24 -38.11 18.37 4.02
CA ALA A 24 -37.76 17.75 2.75
C ALA A 24 -36.24 17.83 2.60
N PRO A 25 -35.56 16.71 2.25
CA PRO A 25 -34.11 16.74 2.13
C PRO A 25 -33.76 17.83 1.12
N GLU A 26 -33.04 18.85 1.58
CA GLU A 26 -32.55 19.92 0.72
C GLU A 26 -31.84 19.29 -0.47
N PRO A 27 -32.08 19.77 -1.71
CA PRO A 27 -31.49 19.16 -2.89
C PRO A 27 -29.98 19.15 -2.72
N VAL A 28 -29.41 17.95 -2.68
CA VAL A 28 -27.96 17.75 -2.62
C VAL A 28 -27.40 18.35 -3.90
N VAL A 29 -26.89 19.57 -3.80
CA VAL A 29 -26.16 20.25 -4.86
C VAL A 29 -24.91 19.41 -5.12
N VAL A 30 -24.97 18.57 -6.15
CA VAL A 30 -23.81 17.88 -6.71
C VAL A 30 -22.90 18.96 -7.27
N LYS A 31 -21.99 19.45 -6.42
CA LYS A 31 -20.90 20.31 -6.86
C LYS A 31 -20.08 19.49 -7.86
N LYS A 32 -19.96 20.02 -9.08
CA LYS A 32 -19.06 19.51 -10.12
C LYS A 32 -17.71 19.15 -9.49
N PRO A 33 -17.05 18.06 -9.90
CA PRO A 33 -15.77 17.67 -9.34
C PRO A 33 -14.80 18.84 -9.50
N ILE A 34 -14.37 19.40 -8.37
CA ILE A 34 -13.31 20.38 -8.34
C ILE A 34 -12.05 19.61 -8.73
N VAL A 35 -11.67 19.74 -10.00
CA VAL A 35 -10.33 19.39 -10.47
C VAL A 35 -9.40 20.35 -9.73
N ARG A 36 -8.86 19.89 -8.60
CA ARG A 36 -7.76 20.57 -7.93
C ARG A 36 -6.54 20.29 -8.79
N GLU A 37 -6.15 21.25 -9.61
CA GLU A 37 -4.82 21.26 -10.20
C GLU A 37 -3.83 21.15 -9.04
N ILE A 38 -3.11 20.04 -8.99
CA ILE A 38 -2.04 19.81 -8.02
C ILE A 38 -0.96 20.81 -8.40
N PRO A 39 -0.66 21.84 -7.56
CA PRO A 39 0.48 22.69 -7.86
C PRO A 39 1.72 21.81 -7.80
N GLU A 40 2.55 21.91 -8.83
CA GLU A 40 3.82 21.22 -8.94
C GLU A 40 4.70 21.65 -7.75
N VAL A 41 4.77 20.80 -6.71
CA VAL A 41 5.58 21.04 -5.52
C VAL A 41 7.02 20.79 -5.92
N GLU A 42 7.73 21.84 -6.32
CA GLU A 42 9.18 21.82 -6.33
C GLU A 42 9.67 21.64 -4.89
N ILE A 43 10.29 20.51 -4.60
CA ILE A 43 10.90 20.24 -3.29
C ILE A 43 12.30 20.89 -3.30
N PRO A 44 12.56 22.00 -2.60
CA PRO A 44 13.92 22.51 -2.46
C PRO A 44 14.67 21.64 -1.45
N VAL A 45 15.35 20.61 -1.92
CA VAL A 45 16.33 19.90 -1.09
C VAL A 45 17.60 20.74 -1.02
N ARG A 46 17.69 21.64 -0.04
CA ARG A 46 18.98 22.16 0.42
C ARG A 46 18.92 22.46 1.92
N ILE A 47 19.21 21.44 2.72
CA ILE A 47 19.52 21.63 4.14
C ILE A 47 20.87 22.33 4.20
N GLN A 48 20.88 23.64 4.46
CA GLN A 48 22.09 24.33 4.88
C GLN A 48 22.30 24.04 6.37
N VAL A 49 23.28 23.19 6.66
CA VAL A 49 23.80 23.06 8.02
C VAL A 49 24.66 24.31 8.26
N GLN A 50 24.11 25.31 8.93
CA GLN A 50 24.87 26.45 9.41
C GLN A 50 25.72 25.98 10.60
N LEU A 51 26.98 25.62 10.37
CA LEU A 51 27.93 25.43 11.48
C LEU A 51 28.21 26.81 12.12
N PRO A 52 28.22 26.91 13.46
CA PRO A 52 28.66 28.13 14.12
C PRO A 52 30.14 28.39 13.79
N PRO A 53 30.56 29.65 13.61
CA PRO A 53 31.97 29.93 13.42
C PRO A 53 32.71 29.65 14.74
N ASP A 54 33.53 28.60 14.72
CA ASP A 54 34.53 28.31 15.74
C ASP A 54 35.51 29.49 15.82
N ASN A 55 35.31 30.37 16.80
CA ASN A 55 36.32 31.32 17.23
C ASN A 55 37.40 30.56 18.00
N LEU A 56 38.32 29.95 17.25
CA LEU A 56 39.56 29.42 17.81
C LEU A 56 40.61 30.53 17.86
N PRO A 57 41.30 30.74 18.99
CA PRO A 57 42.38 31.70 19.08
C PRO A 57 43.55 31.28 18.19
N PRO A 58 44.33 32.23 17.62
CA PRO A 58 45.49 31.89 16.81
C PRO A 58 46.57 31.27 17.69
N VAL A 59 46.74 29.96 17.58
CA VAL A 59 47.93 29.26 18.09
C VAL A 59 49.06 29.50 17.11
N ALA A 60 50.12 30.16 17.59
CA ALA A 60 51.33 30.44 16.84
C ALA A 60 51.94 29.14 16.28
N PHE A 61 52.32 29.15 15.00
CA PHE A 61 53.20 28.13 14.46
C PHE A 61 54.31 28.75 13.61
N THR A 62 55.49 28.74 14.19
CA THR A 62 56.78 28.98 13.55
C THR A 62 57.20 27.74 12.76
N GLY A 63 57.64 27.93 11.52
CA GLY A 63 58.72 27.14 10.93
C GLY A 63 58.36 26.11 9.86
N GLY A 64 59.23 26.06 8.84
CA GLY A 64 59.64 24.83 8.17
C GLY A 64 58.81 24.42 6.96
N GLY A 65 59.39 24.60 5.78
CA GLY A 65 58.79 24.18 4.52
C GLY A 65 58.67 22.66 4.35
N SER A 66 57.85 22.26 3.37
CA SER A 66 58.10 21.13 2.47
C SER A 66 56.98 21.07 1.42
N SER A 67 57.42 20.80 0.20
CA SER A 67 56.67 20.56 -1.03
C SER A 67 55.36 19.76 -0.86
N VAL A 68 54.26 20.28 -1.40
CA VAL A 68 53.06 19.50 -1.72
C VAL A 68 52.81 19.53 -3.23
N THR A 69 53.07 18.36 -3.82
CA THR A 69 52.72 17.94 -5.17
C THR A 69 51.26 18.28 -5.50
N ALA A 70 51.06 19.00 -6.61
CA ALA A 70 49.76 19.26 -7.18
C ALA A 70 49.12 17.95 -7.66
N ILE A 71 48.17 17.42 -6.90
CA ILE A 71 47.28 16.35 -7.37
C ILE A 71 46.17 17.03 -8.18
N GLN A 72 46.30 16.99 -9.51
CA GLN A 72 45.21 17.33 -10.41
C GLN A 72 44.15 16.21 -10.36
N PRO A 73 42.84 16.53 -10.31
CA PRO A 73 41.81 15.51 -10.40
C PRO A 73 41.77 14.92 -11.82
N PRO A 74 41.62 13.59 -12.00
CA PRO A 74 41.65 12.98 -13.31
C PRO A 74 40.40 13.36 -14.11
N GLN A 75 40.64 14.02 -15.23
CA GLN A 75 39.67 14.40 -16.24
C GLN A 75 39.65 13.35 -17.36
N LYS A 76 38.51 12.65 -17.54
CA LYS A 76 37.71 12.52 -18.80
C LYS A 76 37.07 11.13 -19.06
N LYS A 77 35.74 11.21 -19.24
CA LYS A 77 34.92 10.77 -20.40
C LYS A 77 34.60 9.28 -20.67
N ARG A 78 33.33 9.14 -21.10
CA ARG A 78 32.66 8.10 -21.91
C ARG A 78 32.07 6.91 -21.14
N GLY A 79 30.77 6.68 -21.36
CA GLY A 79 30.12 5.40 -21.06
C GLY A 79 29.39 5.29 -19.71
N ARG A 80 29.08 6.38 -19.02
CA ARG A 80 28.14 6.29 -17.89
C ARG A 80 26.72 6.28 -18.43
N LYS A 81 26.21 5.07 -18.66
CA LYS A 81 24.75 4.82 -18.73
C LYS A 81 24.10 5.57 -17.57
N SER A 82 23.04 6.30 -17.84
CA SER A 82 22.41 7.11 -16.81
C SER A 82 21.91 6.17 -15.68
N LEU A 83 22.09 6.56 -14.41
CA LEU A 83 21.70 5.75 -13.23
C LEU A 83 20.21 5.35 -13.23
N LYS A 84 19.42 5.99 -14.11
CA LYS A 84 18.00 5.73 -14.34
C LYS A 84 17.76 4.45 -15.17
N GLU A 85 18.69 4.05 -16.05
CA GLU A 85 18.50 2.93 -16.98
C GLU A 85 18.56 1.54 -16.32
N VAL A 86 19.22 1.41 -15.17
CA VAL A 86 19.32 0.12 -14.43
C VAL A 86 18.21 -0.03 -13.39
N ALA A 87 17.52 1.05 -13.04
CA ALA A 87 16.52 1.07 -11.98
C ALA A 87 15.11 0.65 -12.45
N ASP A 88 14.90 0.58 -13.75
CA ASP A 88 13.61 0.27 -14.39
C ASP A 88 13.72 -0.94 -15.32
N ASP A 89 14.42 -2.00 -14.90
CA ASP A 89 14.37 -3.30 -15.60
C ASP A 89 12.93 -3.85 -15.51
N PRO A 90 12.13 -3.85 -16.61
CA PRO A 90 10.73 -4.31 -16.56
C PRO A 90 10.61 -5.82 -16.34
N ASP A 91 11.72 -6.56 -16.45
CA ASP A 91 11.76 -8.02 -16.39
C ASP A 91 12.15 -8.58 -15.02
N LEU A 92 12.25 -7.74 -13.98
CA LEU A 92 12.64 -8.20 -12.64
C LEU A 92 11.74 -9.35 -12.15
N ILE A 93 10.44 -9.26 -12.43
CA ILE A 93 9.43 -10.28 -12.08
C ILE A 93 9.76 -11.66 -12.66
N LYS A 94 10.24 -11.72 -13.92
CA LYS A 94 10.60 -12.98 -14.57
C LYS A 94 11.81 -13.63 -13.90
N THR A 95 12.76 -12.82 -13.45
CA THR A 95 13.94 -13.32 -12.74
C THR A 95 13.61 -13.81 -11.33
N LEU A 96 12.67 -13.17 -10.64
CA LEU A 96 12.16 -13.59 -9.34
C LEU A 96 11.45 -14.96 -9.39
N ASP A 97 10.76 -15.28 -10.48
CA ASP A 97 10.12 -16.60 -10.65
C ASP A 97 11.11 -17.75 -10.85
N ALA A 98 12.31 -17.46 -11.34
CA ALA A 98 13.35 -18.47 -11.54
C ALA A 98 14.09 -18.82 -10.24
N ILE A 99 13.89 -18.07 -9.15
CA ILE A 99 14.58 -18.30 -7.87
C ILE A 99 13.73 -19.26 -7.02
N PRO A 100 14.22 -20.46 -6.69
CA PRO A 100 13.52 -21.35 -5.78
C PRO A 100 13.48 -20.75 -4.36
N LEU A 101 12.28 -20.66 -3.79
CA LEU A 101 12.02 -20.14 -2.46
C LEU A 101 12.03 -21.28 -1.44
N ASP A 102 13.21 -21.81 -1.13
CA ASP A 102 13.34 -23.00 -0.25
C ASP A 102 13.27 -22.66 1.26
N LYS A 103 13.52 -21.40 1.65
CA LYS A 103 13.49 -20.97 3.05
C LYS A 103 12.06 -20.61 3.47
N GLN A 104 11.72 -20.92 4.73
CA GLN A 104 10.44 -20.52 5.33
C GLN A 104 10.36 -19.02 5.65
N TYR A 105 11.51 -18.43 6.02
CA TYR A 105 11.63 -17.02 6.43
C TYR A 105 12.80 -16.37 5.71
N TYR A 106 12.58 -15.13 5.26
CA TYR A 106 13.56 -14.29 4.59
C TYR A 106 13.75 -12.99 5.36
N SER A 107 14.99 -12.56 5.52
CA SER A 107 15.30 -11.27 6.10
C SER A 107 14.98 -10.13 5.13
N ILE A 108 14.68 -8.94 5.67
CA ILE A 108 14.42 -7.76 4.83
C ILE A 108 15.58 -7.44 3.87
N SER A 109 16.82 -7.75 4.25
CA SER A 109 18.02 -7.54 3.43
C SER A 109 18.06 -8.49 2.22
N GLU A 110 17.70 -9.76 2.42
CA GLU A 110 17.59 -10.74 1.32
C GLU A 110 16.48 -10.33 0.37
N VAL A 111 15.31 -9.95 0.89
CA VAL A 111 14.18 -9.47 0.09
C VAL A 111 14.56 -8.23 -0.71
N ALA A 112 15.21 -7.24 -0.09
CA ALA A 112 15.72 -6.05 -0.76
C ALA A 112 16.66 -6.40 -1.93
N THR A 113 17.53 -7.39 -1.73
CA THR A 113 18.48 -7.84 -2.75
C THR A 113 17.76 -8.54 -3.92
N MET A 114 16.78 -9.39 -3.63
CA MET A 114 15.97 -10.08 -4.65
C MET A 114 15.19 -9.10 -5.53
N PHE A 115 14.58 -8.08 -4.91
CA PHE A 115 13.81 -7.06 -5.61
C PHE A 115 14.66 -5.87 -6.11
N ARG A 116 15.96 -5.85 -5.83
CA ARG A 116 16.89 -4.73 -6.11
C ARG A 116 16.35 -3.37 -5.65
N VAL A 117 15.62 -3.36 -4.53
CA VAL A 117 15.03 -2.16 -3.92
C VAL A 117 15.70 -1.86 -2.58
N ASN A 118 15.56 -0.63 -2.10
CA ASN A 118 16.04 -0.27 -0.78
C ASN A 118 15.18 -0.93 0.32
N THR A 119 15.82 -1.41 1.39
CA THR A 119 15.13 -1.92 2.58
C THR A 119 14.10 -0.94 3.15
N SER A 120 14.36 0.37 3.11
CA SER A 120 13.42 1.40 3.55
C SER A 120 12.13 1.41 2.72
N LEU A 121 12.21 1.11 1.42
CA LEU A 121 11.03 1.03 0.56
C LEU A 121 10.15 -0.17 0.92
N ILE A 122 10.75 -1.31 1.26
CA ILE A 122 10.01 -2.48 1.73
C ILE A 122 9.33 -2.18 3.08
N ARG A 123 10.00 -1.48 4.00
CA ARG A 123 9.39 -1.03 5.27
C ARG A 123 8.23 -0.08 5.02
N TYR A 124 8.35 0.79 4.03
CA TYR A 124 7.29 1.69 3.65
C TYR A 124 6.09 0.91 3.09
N TRP A 125 6.32 -0.05 2.21
CA TRP A 125 5.26 -0.92 1.70
C TRP A 125 4.58 -1.76 2.79
N GLU A 126 5.32 -2.29 3.76
CA GLU A 126 4.73 -2.96 4.93
C GLU A 126 3.74 -2.05 5.67
N ASN A 127 4.09 -0.78 5.88
CA ASN A 127 3.19 0.15 6.57
C ASN A 127 1.96 0.54 5.73
N GLU A 128 2.11 0.59 4.41
CA GLU A 128 1.01 0.96 3.50
C GLU A 128 0.07 -0.22 3.24
N PHE A 129 0.59 -1.43 3.12
CA PHE A 129 -0.17 -2.60 2.70
C PHE A 129 -0.39 -3.58 3.86
N ASP A 130 -1.59 -3.56 4.44
CA ASP A 130 -2.01 -4.45 5.55
C ASP A 130 -1.93 -5.96 5.23
N ILE A 131 -1.80 -6.29 3.95
CA ILE A 131 -1.62 -7.66 3.44
C ILE A 131 -0.22 -8.23 3.69
N LEU A 132 0.77 -7.38 3.96
CA LEU A 132 2.11 -7.78 4.36
C LEU A 132 2.13 -7.86 5.88
N GLN A 133 2.32 -9.05 6.42
CA GLN A 133 2.36 -9.25 7.88
C GLN A 133 3.67 -9.90 8.29
N PRO A 134 4.82 -9.21 8.08
CA PRO A 134 6.11 -9.77 8.44
C PRO A 134 6.20 -10.02 9.94
N LYS A 135 6.74 -11.18 10.30
CA LYS A 135 6.96 -11.53 11.70
C LYS A 135 8.14 -10.73 12.25
N LYS A 136 7.92 -10.05 13.38
CA LYS A 136 8.99 -9.35 14.10
C LYS A 136 9.69 -10.31 15.06
N ASN A 137 11.02 -10.37 14.99
CA ASN A 137 11.83 -11.13 15.95
C ASN A 137 11.98 -10.33 17.27
N ARG A 138 12.49 -10.98 18.34
CA ARG A 138 12.79 -10.35 19.64
C ARG A 138 13.72 -9.13 19.52
N LYS A 139 14.57 -9.11 18.50
CA LYS A 139 15.50 -8.02 18.17
C LYS A 139 14.86 -6.87 17.38
N GLY A 140 13.65 -7.05 16.86
CA GLY A 140 12.97 -6.08 15.98
C GLY A 140 13.25 -6.26 14.49
N ASP A 141 13.99 -7.30 14.11
CA ASP A 141 14.20 -7.66 12.70
C ASP A 141 12.91 -8.24 12.09
N ARG A 142 12.66 -7.90 10.82
CA ARG A 142 11.48 -8.33 10.06
C ARG A 142 11.79 -9.58 9.24
N LEU A 143 10.96 -10.59 9.41
CA LEU A 143 11.04 -11.86 8.71
C LEU A 143 9.80 -12.00 7.81
N PHE A 144 10.06 -12.10 6.51
CA PHE A 144 9.04 -12.29 5.49
C PHE A 144 8.86 -13.78 5.20
N ARG A 145 7.62 -14.23 5.11
CA ARG A 145 7.28 -15.58 4.66
C ARG A 145 7.25 -15.63 3.12
N GLN A 146 7.20 -16.83 2.57
CA GLN A 146 7.05 -17.02 1.12
C GLN A 146 5.78 -16.34 0.58
N GLU A 147 4.67 -16.37 1.35
CA GLU A 147 3.42 -15.66 1.01
C GLU A 147 3.63 -14.14 0.91
N ASP A 148 4.40 -13.55 1.83
CA ASP A 148 4.70 -12.11 1.79
C ASP A 148 5.54 -11.74 0.57
N ILE A 149 6.42 -12.64 0.12
CA ILE A 149 7.22 -12.44 -1.10
C ILE A 149 6.32 -12.44 -2.34
N GLN A 150 5.33 -13.34 -2.40
CA GLN A 150 4.35 -13.35 -3.48
C GLN A 150 3.51 -12.06 -3.49
N HIS A 151 3.10 -11.59 -2.32
CA HIS A 151 2.40 -10.32 -2.17
C HIS A 151 3.28 -9.12 -2.58
N LEU A 152 4.55 -9.09 -2.18
CA LEU A 152 5.51 -8.06 -2.58
C LEU A 152 5.72 -8.05 -4.09
N LYS A 153 5.79 -9.22 -4.73
CA LYS A 153 5.89 -9.36 -6.18
C LYS A 153 4.67 -8.75 -6.88
N LEU A 154 3.47 -8.98 -6.35
CA LEU A 154 2.24 -8.39 -6.87
C LEU A 154 2.21 -6.86 -6.69
N ILE A 155 2.60 -6.37 -5.51
CA ILE A 155 2.72 -4.92 -5.25
C ILE A 155 3.72 -4.28 -6.22
N TYR A 156 4.89 -4.90 -6.41
CA TYR A 156 5.92 -4.43 -7.33
C TYR A 156 5.37 -4.33 -8.77
N HIS A 157 4.65 -5.36 -9.25
CA HIS A 157 3.99 -5.36 -10.56
C HIS A 157 3.02 -4.18 -10.71
N LEU A 158 2.15 -3.96 -9.71
CA LEU A 158 1.15 -2.89 -9.75
C LEU A 158 1.81 -1.50 -9.80
N LEU A 159 2.87 -1.28 -9.04
CA LEU A 159 3.52 0.02 -8.96
C LEU A 159 4.47 0.29 -10.14
N ARG A 160 5.26 -0.69 -10.57
CA ARG A 160 6.33 -0.50 -11.57
C ARG A 160 5.86 -0.74 -12.99
N GLU A 161 5.15 -1.84 -13.25
CA GLU A 161 4.69 -2.19 -14.59
C GLU A 161 3.40 -1.46 -14.92
N ARG A 162 2.43 -1.49 -14.00
CA ARG A 162 1.10 -0.88 -14.24
C ARG A 162 0.99 0.59 -13.82
N LYS A 163 2.03 1.15 -13.19
CA LYS A 163 2.11 2.55 -12.76
C LYS A 163 0.93 3.01 -11.89
N TYR A 164 0.38 2.13 -11.06
CA TYR A 164 -0.62 2.53 -10.08
C TYR A 164 -0.01 3.41 -8.99
N THR A 165 -0.82 4.31 -8.43
CA THR A 165 -0.51 4.96 -7.15
C THR A 165 -0.64 3.93 -6.02
N ILE A 166 -0.09 4.25 -4.85
CA ILE A 166 -0.15 3.37 -3.67
C ILE A 166 -1.61 3.08 -3.30
N GLU A 167 -2.49 4.10 -3.32
CA GLU A 167 -3.92 3.93 -3.08
C GLU A 167 -4.60 3.06 -4.15
N GLY A 168 -4.27 3.29 -5.43
CA GLY A 168 -4.81 2.50 -6.54
C GLY A 168 -4.40 1.03 -6.45
N ALA A 169 -3.14 0.76 -6.06
CA ALA A 169 -2.65 -0.60 -5.85
C ALA A 169 -3.38 -1.29 -4.70
N LYS A 170 -3.64 -0.58 -3.58
CA LYS A 170 -4.44 -1.12 -2.45
C LYS A 170 -5.86 -1.46 -2.89
N GLN A 171 -6.49 -0.59 -3.67
CA GLN A 171 -7.86 -0.81 -4.15
C GLN A 171 -7.91 -2.01 -5.10
N LYS A 172 -6.96 -2.11 -6.03
CA LYS A 172 -6.88 -3.21 -6.98
C LYS A 172 -6.68 -4.56 -6.27
N LEU A 173 -5.81 -4.60 -5.27
CA LEU A 173 -5.58 -5.81 -4.49
C LEU A 173 -6.83 -6.28 -3.72
N LYS A 174 -7.62 -5.34 -3.18
CA LYS A 174 -8.91 -5.64 -2.55
C LYS A 174 -9.94 -6.16 -3.55
N GLU A 175 -9.98 -5.56 -4.74
CA GLU A 175 -10.86 -5.99 -5.83
C GLU A 175 -10.53 -7.42 -6.29
N ASP A 176 -9.25 -7.72 -6.51
CA ASP A 176 -8.80 -9.05 -6.94
C ASP A 176 -9.14 -10.12 -5.90
N ARG A 177 -9.00 -9.81 -4.59
CA ARG A 177 -9.44 -10.70 -3.51
C ARG A 177 -10.95 -10.95 -3.56
N LYS A 178 -11.74 -9.91 -3.80
CA LYS A 178 -13.20 -10.03 -3.93
C LYS A 178 -13.60 -10.86 -5.16
N LEU A 179 -12.88 -10.70 -6.26
CA LEU A 179 -13.08 -11.50 -7.47
C LEU A 179 -12.75 -12.98 -7.22
N ALA A 180 -11.61 -13.25 -6.56
CA ALA A 180 -11.22 -14.61 -6.19
C ALA A 180 -12.26 -15.28 -5.28
N ALA A 181 -12.81 -14.56 -4.30
CA ALA A 181 -13.86 -15.07 -3.43
C ALA A 181 -15.15 -15.41 -4.21
N ARG A 182 -15.57 -14.55 -5.14
CA ARG A 182 -16.74 -14.82 -6.02
C ARG A 182 -16.52 -16.04 -6.91
N ASN A 183 -15.33 -16.16 -7.50
CA ASN A 183 -15.00 -17.31 -8.33
C ASN A 183 -15.03 -18.61 -7.51
N PHE A 184 -14.52 -18.57 -6.28
CA PHE A 184 -14.58 -19.72 -5.38
C PHE A 184 -16.03 -20.10 -5.03
N GLU A 185 -16.88 -19.14 -4.70
CA GLU A 185 -18.31 -19.37 -4.42
C GLU A 185 -19.03 -20.01 -5.62
N MET A 186 -18.77 -19.50 -6.83
CA MET A 186 -19.30 -20.07 -8.07
C MET A 186 -18.84 -21.53 -8.28
N VAL A 187 -17.56 -21.82 -8.06
CA VAL A 187 -17.04 -23.20 -8.15
C VAL A 187 -17.74 -24.11 -7.14
N GLN A 188 -17.94 -23.67 -5.90
CA GLN A 188 -18.65 -24.45 -4.89
C GLN A 188 -20.13 -24.71 -5.28
N ALA A 189 -20.80 -23.72 -5.85
CA ALA A 189 -22.16 -23.89 -6.36
C ALA A 189 -22.21 -24.94 -7.49
N LEU A 190 -21.28 -24.88 -8.44
CA LEU A 190 -21.17 -25.86 -9.53
C LEU A 190 -20.85 -27.26 -9.02
N LEU A 191 -19.98 -27.40 -8.03
CA LEU A 191 -19.67 -28.69 -7.40
C LEU A 191 -20.89 -29.28 -6.69
N ARG A 192 -21.71 -28.45 -6.03
CA ARG A 192 -22.96 -28.89 -5.40
C ARG A 192 -23.96 -29.40 -6.44
N VAL A 193 -24.16 -28.66 -7.53
CA VAL A 193 -25.03 -29.09 -8.64
C VAL A 193 -24.53 -30.39 -9.26
N LYS A 194 -23.21 -30.50 -9.49
CA LYS A 194 -22.59 -31.73 -9.99
C LYS A 194 -22.87 -32.91 -9.06
N GLY A 195 -22.66 -32.75 -7.75
CA GLY A 195 -22.90 -33.78 -6.75
C GLY A 195 -24.35 -34.28 -6.76
N PHE A 196 -25.30 -33.34 -6.78
CA PHE A 196 -26.72 -33.67 -6.85
C PHE A 196 -27.08 -34.46 -8.13
N LEU A 197 -26.57 -34.03 -9.28
CA LEU A 197 -26.84 -34.72 -10.54
C LEU A 197 -26.19 -36.10 -10.60
N THR A 198 -25.00 -36.27 -10.01
CA THR A 198 -24.37 -37.59 -9.91
C THR A 198 -25.14 -38.53 -8.99
N GLU A 199 -25.69 -38.03 -7.89
CA GLU A 199 -26.54 -38.80 -6.99
C GLU A 199 -27.85 -39.24 -7.65
N LEU A 200 -28.52 -38.33 -8.38
CA LEU A 200 -29.71 -38.68 -9.17
C LEU A 200 -29.41 -39.73 -10.25
N LYS A 201 -28.23 -39.65 -10.87
CA LYS A 201 -27.81 -40.64 -11.87
C LYS A 201 -27.61 -42.02 -11.26
N GLU A 202 -27.08 -42.12 -10.04
CA GLU A 202 -26.85 -43.42 -9.37
C GLU A 202 -28.13 -44.07 -8.86
N GLN A 203 -29.19 -43.27 -8.64
CA GLN A 203 -30.50 -43.77 -8.19
C GLN A 203 -31.40 -44.30 -9.32
N LEU A 204 -30.97 -44.18 -10.58
CA LEU A 204 -31.71 -44.62 -11.78
C LEU A 204 -31.00 -45.78 -12.48
#